data_AF-A0A4U0XQ15-F1
#
_entry.id   AF-A0A4U0XQ15-F1
#
_cell.length_a   1.000
_cell.length_b   1.000
_cell.length_c   1.000
_cell.angle_alpha   90.00
_cell.angle_beta   90.00
_cell.angle_gamma   90.00
#
_symmetry.space_group_name_H-M   'P 1'
#
loop_
_entity.id
_entity.type
_entity.pdbx_description
1 polymer ?
#
loop_
_entity_poly.entity_id
_entity_poly.type
_entity_poly.pdbx_seq_one_letter_code
_entity_poly.pdbx_strand_id
1 'polypeptide(L)'
;MLPSTNFDNGTGSMVQGSIMISSTAGESGVMVSVNFSGLPSESKYGPFPYHLHTLPVPADGNCSATLGHLDPTDRGEYYPCNVAAPATCQVGDLAGKHGNITMTNFVTQYADPFLSTDPSSPAFFGDKSVVVHTSNTTRITCANFQMMSASSNGTSTNGSTSPSPSVVPYTGSAANISALGAVGLLAIAAAIL
;
A
#
# COMPACT_ATOMS: atom_id res chain seq x y z
N MET A 1 5.17 3.71 8.73
CA MET A 1 4.85 3.15 10.06
C MET A 1 3.36 2.90 10.13
N LEU A 2 2.92 1.76 10.65
CA LEU A 2 1.51 1.53 10.95
C LEU A 2 1.07 2.37 12.16
N PRO A 3 -0.21 2.81 12.22
CA PRO A 3 -0.73 3.57 13.37
C PRO A 3 -0.76 2.72 14.65
N SER A 4 -0.80 3.38 15.80
CA SER A 4 -0.94 2.73 17.12
C SER A 4 -2.38 2.29 17.43
N THR A 5 -3.28 2.37 16.46
CA THR A 5 -4.69 1.96 16.55
C THR A 5 -5.07 1.27 15.26
N ASN A 6 -5.83 0.17 15.34
CA ASN A 6 -6.37 -0.47 14.15
C ASN A 6 -7.54 0.32 13.57
N PHE A 7 -7.72 0.20 12.26
CA PHE A 7 -8.89 0.72 11.57
C PHE A 7 -10.13 -0.14 11.89
N ASP A 8 -9.99 -1.46 11.88
CA ASP A 8 -11.02 -2.41 12.29
C ASP A 8 -10.56 -3.19 13.54
N ASN A 9 -11.33 -3.08 14.62
CA ASN A 9 -11.04 -3.75 15.89
C ASN A 9 -11.78 -5.09 16.08
N GLY A 10 -12.49 -5.58 15.06
CA GLY A 10 -13.26 -6.84 15.08
C GLY A 10 -12.41 -8.09 15.26
N THR A 11 -11.09 -7.97 15.13
CA THR A 11 -10.14 -9.06 15.44
C THR A 11 -9.72 -9.09 16.91
N GLY A 12 -9.93 -8.00 17.65
CA GLY A 12 -9.47 -7.82 19.03
C GLY A 12 -7.93 -7.74 19.17
N SER A 13 -7.20 -7.67 18.06
CA SER A 13 -5.74 -7.52 18.03
C SER A 13 -5.38 -6.11 17.57
N MET A 14 -4.14 -5.69 17.81
CA MET A 14 -3.59 -4.40 17.38
C MET A 14 -2.33 -4.65 16.55
N VAL A 15 -2.42 -4.40 15.24
CA VAL A 15 -1.31 -4.62 14.32
C VAL A 15 -0.41 -3.39 14.33
N GLN A 16 0.86 -3.59 14.63
CA GLN A 16 1.85 -2.53 14.76
C GLN A 16 3.09 -2.85 13.91
N GLY A 17 3.92 -1.84 13.70
CA GLY A 17 5.22 -2.00 13.05
C GLY A 17 5.39 -1.13 11.81
N SER A 18 6.20 -1.61 10.87
CA SER A 18 6.62 -0.81 9.72
C SER A 18 6.89 -1.64 8.47
N ILE A 19 6.73 -0.98 7.34
CA ILE A 19 7.24 -1.40 6.05
C ILE A 19 8.17 -0.28 5.57
N MET A 20 9.38 -0.65 5.16
CA MET A 20 10.38 0.24 4.57
C MET A 20 10.68 -0.24 3.17
N ILE A 21 10.65 0.68 2.21
CA ILE A 21 10.89 0.40 0.80
C ILE A 21 11.96 1.37 0.31
N SER A 22 13.06 0.85 -0.24
CA SER A 22 14.19 1.65 -0.73
C SER A 22 14.63 1.19 -2.11
N SER A 23 15.22 2.08 -2.90
CA SER A 23 15.85 1.73 -4.17
C SER A 23 16.99 0.73 -3.96
N THR A 24 17.11 -0.26 -4.84
CA THR A 24 18.29 -1.13 -4.90
C THR A 24 19.43 -0.42 -5.64
N ALA A 25 20.67 -0.63 -5.22
CA ALA A 25 21.82 -0.02 -5.89
C ALA A 25 22.08 -0.73 -7.23
N GLY A 26 21.91 -0.03 -8.35
CA GLY A 26 22.30 -0.53 -9.68
C GLY A 26 21.31 -1.47 -10.37
N GLU A 27 20.12 -1.70 -9.81
CA GLU A 27 19.07 -2.54 -10.40
C GLU A 27 17.74 -1.79 -10.48
N SER A 28 16.85 -2.22 -11.40
CA SER A 28 15.46 -1.76 -11.41
C SER A 28 14.68 -2.45 -10.29
N GLY A 29 13.87 -1.68 -9.57
CA GLY A 29 13.05 -2.19 -8.47
C GLY A 29 13.42 -1.61 -7.11
N VAL A 30 12.95 -2.28 -6.06
CA VAL A 30 13.08 -1.83 -4.68
C VAL A 30 13.39 -3.01 -3.75
N MET A 31 14.03 -2.71 -2.63
CA MET A 31 14.12 -3.62 -1.48
C MET A 31 12.98 -3.28 -0.52
N VAL A 32 12.16 -4.28 -0.19
CA VAL A 32 11.06 -4.17 0.77
C VAL A 32 11.47 -4.87 2.05
N SER A 33 11.37 -4.17 3.19
CA SER A 33 11.60 -4.73 4.53
C SER A 33 10.34 -4.53 5.37
N VAL A 34 9.75 -5.63 5.83
CA VAL A 34 8.53 -5.64 6.63
C VAL A 34 8.87 -6.10 8.05
N ASN A 35 8.36 -5.39 9.04
CA ASN A 35 8.40 -5.79 10.44
C ASN A 35 7.06 -5.45 11.08
N PHE A 36 6.18 -6.44 11.19
CA PHE A 36 4.87 -6.32 11.80
C PHE A 36 4.76 -7.21 13.03
N SER A 37 3.97 -6.76 14.00
CA SER A 37 3.64 -7.51 15.21
C SER A 37 2.17 -7.31 15.58
N GLY A 38 1.67 -8.17 16.46
CA GLY A 38 0.28 -8.09 16.92
C GLY A 38 -0.73 -8.45 15.84
N LEU A 39 -0.36 -9.27 14.85
CA LEU A 39 -1.34 -9.87 13.94
C LEU A 39 -2.26 -10.81 14.75
N PRO A 40 -3.58 -10.80 14.47
CA PRO A 40 -4.50 -11.69 15.17
C PRO A 40 -4.23 -13.16 14.84
N SER A 41 -4.97 -14.07 15.48
CA SER A 41 -4.83 -15.51 15.22
C SER A 41 -4.96 -15.84 13.73
N GLU A 42 -3.88 -16.36 13.14
CA GLU A 42 -3.82 -16.75 11.73
C GLU A 42 -4.90 -17.79 11.39
N SER A 43 -5.10 -18.80 12.23
CA SER A 43 -6.11 -19.83 12.00
C SER A 43 -7.55 -19.30 11.99
N LYS A 44 -7.81 -18.11 12.54
CA LYS A 44 -9.14 -17.49 12.57
C LYS A 44 -9.32 -16.38 11.55
N TYR A 45 -8.29 -15.59 11.30
CA TYR A 45 -8.37 -14.36 10.50
C TYR A 45 -7.36 -14.30 9.35
N GLY A 46 -6.38 -15.19 9.34
CA GLY A 46 -5.32 -15.26 8.34
C GLY A 46 -5.60 -16.31 7.25
N PRO A 47 -4.62 -16.54 6.35
CA PRO A 47 -3.38 -15.75 6.22
C PRO A 47 -3.72 -14.29 5.87
N PHE A 48 -2.84 -13.34 6.17
CA PHE A 48 -3.12 -11.90 6.04
C PHE A 48 -2.46 -11.34 4.76
N PRO A 49 -3.24 -11.04 3.71
CA PRO A 49 -2.74 -10.33 2.55
C PRO A 49 -2.37 -8.89 2.92
N TYR A 50 -1.41 -8.32 2.21
CA TYR A 50 -1.06 -6.92 2.33
C TYR A 50 -0.68 -6.39 0.96
N HIS A 51 -1.18 -5.20 0.66
CA HIS A 51 -1.07 -4.59 -0.66
C HIS A 51 -0.75 -3.11 -0.54
N LEU A 52 -0.18 -2.56 -1.61
CA LEU A 52 -0.15 -1.11 -1.79
C LEU A 52 -1.44 -0.69 -2.48
N HIS A 53 -2.11 0.33 -1.93
CA HIS A 53 -3.38 0.85 -2.42
C HIS A 53 -3.21 2.17 -3.15
N THR A 54 -4.14 2.46 -4.06
CA THR A 54 -3.99 3.53 -5.06
C THR A 54 -4.07 4.94 -4.48
N LEU A 55 -4.76 5.13 -3.35
CA LEU A 55 -4.88 6.43 -2.68
C LEU A 55 -4.22 6.42 -1.29
N PRO A 56 -3.76 7.59 -0.80
CA PRO A 56 -3.32 7.72 0.57
C PRO A 56 -4.49 7.52 1.55
N VAL A 57 -4.16 7.07 2.77
CA VAL A 57 -5.04 7.07 3.93
C VAL A 57 -5.40 8.52 4.28
N PRO A 58 -6.69 8.87 4.35
CA PRO A 58 -7.15 10.19 4.80
C PRO A 58 -6.83 10.46 6.28
N ALA A 59 -7.00 11.72 6.70
CA ALA A 59 -6.66 12.17 8.06
C ALA A 59 -7.44 11.46 9.18
N ASP A 60 -8.63 10.93 8.89
CA ASP A 60 -9.44 10.15 9.82
C ASP A 60 -9.01 8.68 9.95
N GLY A 61 -7.97 8.26 9.21
CA GLY A 61 -7.44 6.90 9.26
C GLY A 61 -8.30 5.86 8.53
N ASN A 62 -9.26 6.27 7.71
CA ASN A 62 -10.18 5.36 7.05
C ASN A 62 -9.48 4.53 5.95
N CYS A 63 -9.16 3.27 6.25
CA CYS A 63 -8.51 2.39 5.28
C CYS A 63 -9.36 2.08 4.05
N SER A 64 -10.69 2.17 4.11
CA SER A 64 -11.54 1.95 2.94
C SER A 64 -11.38 3.05 1.88
N ALA A 65 -10.99 4.26 2.29
CA ALA A 65 -10.79 5.39 1.39
C ALA A 65 -9.51 5.30 0.54
N THR A 66 -8.63 4.31 0.80
CA THR A 66 -7.45 4.04 -0.04
C THR A 66 -7.81 3.41 -1.39
N LEU A 67 -9.09 3.02 -1.56
CA LEU A 67 -9.67 2.38 -2.77
C LEU A 67 -8.99 1.06 -3.13
N GLY A 68 -8.88 0.74 -4.43
CA GLY A 68 -8.29 -0.52 -4.91
C GLY A 68 -6.77 -0.56 -4.78
N HIS A 69 -6.19 -1.68 -5.20
CA HIS A 69 -4.74 -1.88 -5.22
C HIS A 69 -4.05 -0.94 -6.24
N LEU A 70 -2.76 -0.68 -6.04
CA LEU A 70 -1.91 -0.04 -7.05
C LEU A 70 -1.77 -1.00 -8.24
N ASP A 71 -2.58 -0.77 -9.28
CA ASP A 71 -2.67 -1.62 -10.46
C ASP A 71 -2.67 -0.78 -11.75
N PRO A 72 -1.50 -0.28 -12.19
CA PRO A 72 -1.41 0.51 -13.42
C PRO A 72 -1.71 -0.32 -14.68
N THR A 73 -1.82 -1.64 -14.56
CA THR A 73 -2.13 -2.56 -15.66
C THR A 73 -3.61 -2.91 -15.77
N ASP A 74 -4.43 -2.45 -14.82
CA ASP A 74 -5.86 -2.79 -14.71
C ASP A 74 -6.12 -4.30 -14.80
N ARG A 75 -5.24 -5.10 -14.17
CA ARG A 75 -5.38 -6.56 -14.08
C ARG A 75 -6.64 -6.93 -13.31
N GLY A 76 -6.94 -6.17 -12.25
CA GLY A 76 -8.02 -6.45 -11.31
C GLY A 76 -7.77 -7.65 -10.40
N GLU A 77 -8.77 -7.95 -9.56
CA GLU A 77 -8.67 -8.93 -8.48
C GLU A 77 -9.31 -10.30 -8.81
N TYR A 78 -9.99 -10.42 -9.95
CA TYR A 78 -10.73 -11.65 -10.31
C TYR A 78 -9.81 -12.88 -10.40
N TYR A 79 -8.58 -12.69 -10.87
CA TYR A 79 -7.57 -13.73 -10.95
C TYR A 79 -6.45 -13.46 -9.93
N PRO A 80 -6.30 -14.30 -8.89
CA PRO A 80 -5.22 -14.19 -7.93
C PRO A 80 -3.85 -14.10 -8.62
N CYS A 81 -2.89 -13.43 -7.97
CA CYS A 81 -1.53 -13.38 -8.46
C CYS A 81 -0.95 -14.79 -8.60
N ASN A 82 -0.31 -15.05 -9.75
CA ASN A 82 0.45 -16.26 -9.97
C ASN A 82 1.91 -15.98 -9.63
N VAL A 83 2.39 -16.52 -8.51
CA VAL A 83 3.79 -16.36 -8.06
C VAL A 83 4.82 -16.87 -9.07
N ALA A 84 4.46 -17.81 -9.95
CA ALA A 84 5.34 -18.28 -11.03
C ALA A 84 5.40 -17.29 -12.22
N ALA A 85 4.51 -16.30 -12.27
CA ALA A 85 4.44 -15.25 -13.28
C ALA A 85 4.18 -13.87 -12.62
N PRO A 86 5.05 -13.41 -11.71
CA PRO A 86 4.79 -12.25 -10.85
C PRO A 86 4.67 -10.94 -11.64
N ALA A 87 5.26 -10.88 -12.83
CA ALA A 87 5.14 -9.75 -13.76
C ALA A 87 3.71 -9.52 -14.28
N THR A 88 2.82 -10.51 -14.14
CA THR A 88 1.42 -10.34 -14.50
C THR A 88 0.58 -9.79 -13.35
N CYS A 89 1.07 -9.87 -12.11
CA CYS A 89 0.33 -9.48 -10.92
C CYS A 89 0.19 -7.96 -10.81
N GLN A 90 -0.77 -7.52 -10.01
CA GLN A 90 -0.90 -6.09 -9.72
C GLN A 90 0.41 -5.61 -9.09
N VAL A 91 0.86 -4.41 -9.48
CA VAL A 91 2.13 -3.85 -9.00
C VAL A 91 2.14 -3.76 -7.47
N GLY A 92 1.02 -3.38 -6.86
CA GLY A 92 0.84 -3.30 -5.42
C GLY A 92 0.55 -4.62 -4.70
N ASP A 93 0.40 -5.76 -5.40
CA ASP A 93 0.09 -7.05 -4.77
C ASP A 93 1.36 -7.71 -4.20
N LEU A 94 1.79 -7.20 -3.04
CA LEU A 94 2.98 -7.70 -2.35
C LEU A 94 2.80 -9.12 -1.82
N ALA A 95 1.65 -9.41 -1.19
CA ALA A 95 1.38 -10.73 -0.64
C ALA A 95 1.25 -11.82 -1.70
N GLY A 96 0.64 -11.53 -2.85
CA GLY A 96 0.53 -12.45 -3.97
C GLY A 96 1.89 -12.78 -4.60
N LYS A 97 2.79 -11.79 -4.68
CA LYS A 97 4.14 -11.96 -5.24
C LYS A 97 5.13 -12.59 -4.25
N HIS A 98 5.05 -12.24 -2.98
CA HIS A 98 6.11 -12.53 -1.99
C HIS A 98 5.62 -13.36 -0.79
N GLY A 99 4.35 -13.76 -0.78
CA GLY A 99 3.73 -14.54 0.28
C GLY A 99 2.95 -13.69 1.29
N ASN A 100 1.86 -14.27 1.81
CA ASN A 100 1.04 -13.67 2.86
C ASN A 100 1.79 -13.61 4.20
N ILE A 101 1.32 -12.73 5.09
CA ILE A 101 1.73 -12.77 6.50
C ILE A 101 0.98 -13.94 7.17
N THR A 102 1.72 -14.84 7.84
CA THR A 102 1.17 -16.06 8.45
C THR A 102 1.46 -16.17 9.95
N MET A 103 2.11 -15.17 10.54
CA MET A 103 2.55 -15.21 11.93
C MET A 103 2.12 -13.94 12.69
N THR A 104 1.91 -14.08 13.99
CA THR A 104 1.61 -12.96 14.90
C THR A 104 2.70 -11.88 14.86
N ASN A 105 3.96 -12.32 14.76
CA ASN A 105 5.12 -11.48 14.51
C ASN A 105 5.71 -11.88 13.18
N PHE A 106 5.88 -10.92 12.28
CA PHE A 106 6.29 -11.17 10.91
C PHE A 106 7.39 -10.19 10.53
N VAL A 107 8.56 -10.75 10.23
CA VAL A 107 9.72 -10.01 9.75
C VAL A 107 10.19 -10.67 8.47
N THR A 108 10.27 -9.90 7.39
CA THR A 108 10.79 -10.39 6.11
C THR A 108 11.46 -9.27 5.32
N GLN A 109 12.27 -9.67 4.34
CA GLN A 109 12.89 -8.78 3.39
C GLN A 109 12.95 -9.47 2.02
N TYR A 110 12.63 -8.73 0.96
CA TYR A 110 12.65 -9.24 -0.41
C TYR A 110 12.83 -8.11 -1.43
N ALA A 111 13.32 -8.46 -2.61
CA ALA A 111 13.38 -7.55 -3.75
C ALA A 111 12.05 -7.58 -4.51
N ASP A 112 11.51 -6.41 -4.85
CA ASP A 112 10.36 -6.25 -5.74
C ASP A 112 10.80 -5.48 -7.00
N PRO A 113 10.87 -6.13 -8.18
CA PRO A 113 11.33 -5.48 -9.40
C PRO A 113 10.25 -4.63 -10.10
N PHE A 114 9.02 -4.56 -9.53
CA PHE A 114 7.86 -3.95 -10.18
C PHE A 114 7.50 -2.59 -9.59
N LEU A 115 7.72 -2.39 -8.29
CA LEU A 115 7.56 -1.11 -7.63
C LEU A 115 8.66 -0.12 -8.03
N SER A 116 8.33 1.17 -7.98
CA SER A 116 9.27 2.23 -8.32
C SER A 116 9.35 3.32 -7.26
N THR A 117 10.54 3.87 -7.09
CA THR A 117 10.80 5.09 -6.30
C THR A 117 10.79 6.36 -7.17
N ASP A 118 10.69 6.22 -8.49
CA ASP A 118 10.61 7.34 -9.44
C ASP A 118 9.17 7.89 -9.50
N PRO A 119 8.92 9.16 -9.10
CA PRO A 119 7.59 9.77 -9.12
C PRO A 119 6.94 9.87 -10.52
N SER A 120 7.71 9.73 -11.60
CA SER A 120 7.19 9.70 -12.97
C SER A 120 6.69 8.30 -13.38
N SER A 121 7.02 7.27 -12.61
CA SER A 121 6.61 5.90 -12.89
C SER A 121 5.14 5.66 -12.48
N PRO A 122 4.34 4.95 -13.29
CA PRO A 122 3.01 4.51 -12.86
C PRO A 122 3.07 3.48 -11.71
N ALA A 123 4.24 2.90 -11.44
CA ALA A 123 4.50 2.02 -10.31
C ALA A 123 5.02 2.77 -9.06
N PHE A 124 5.00 4.11 -9.07
CA PHE A 124 5.41 4.91 -7.94
C PHE A 124 4.52 4.69 -6.72
N PHE A 125 5.13 4.29 -5.60
CA PHE A 125 4.42 4.04 -4.35
C PHE A 125 4.51 5.18 -3.33
N GLY A 126 5.36 6.18 -3.55
CA GLY A 126 5.74 7.13 -2.50
C GLY A 126 4.58 8.03 -2.01
N ASP A 127 3.53 8.19 -2.80
CA ASP A 127 2.29 8.93 -2.51
C ASP A 127 1.09 7.99 -2.24
N LYS A 128 1.36 6.68 -2.07
CA LYS A 128 0.37 5.63 -1.89
C LYS A 128 0.27 5.21 -0.42
N SER A 129 -0.55 4.20 -0.16
CA SER A 129 -0.70 3.59 1.16
C SER A 129 -0.43 2.09 1.13
N VAL A 130 -0.08 1.52 2.28
CA VAL A 130 -0.10 0.07 2.53
C VAL A 130 -1.36 -0.28 3.31
N VAL A 131 -1.99 -1.40 3.00
CA VAL A 131 -3.13 -1.96 3.75
C VAL A 131 -2.85 -3.41 4.07
N VAL A 132 -3.17 -3.83 5.29
CA VAL A 132 -3.16 -5.24 5.71
C VAL A 132 -4.60 -5.71 5.83
N HIS A 133 -4.88 -6.90 5.35
CA HIS A 133 -6.21 -7.51 5.32
C HIS A 133 -6.24 -8.82 6.11
N THR A 134 -7.41 -9.19 6.60
CA THR A 134 -7.73 -10.59 6.92
C THR A 134 -7.99 -11.39 5.64
N SER A 135 -8.05 -12.72 5.75
CA SER A 135 -8.32 -13.62 4.61
C SER A 135 -9.70 -13.42 3.96
N ASN A 136 -10.67 -12.85 4.68
CA ASN A 136 -11.97 -12.44 4.15
C ASN A 136 -11.98 -10.99 3.63
N THR A 137 -10.80 -10.43 3.30
CA THR A 137 -10.56 -9.11 2.69
C THR A 137 -10.84 -7.88 3.57
N THR A 138 -11.29 -8.05 4.82
CA THR A 138 -11.44 -6.93 5.76
C THR A 138 -10.11 -6.22 5.97
N ARG A 139 -10.08 -4.89 5.76
CA ARG A 139 -8.93 -4.03 6.04
C ARG A 139 -8.79 -3.89 7.54
N ILE A 140 -7.64 -4.23 8.13
CA ILE A 140 -7.45 -4.16 9.60
C ILE A 140 -6.58 -2.98 10.03
N THR A 141 -5.60 -2.61 9.21
CA THR A 141 -4.74 -1.44 9.43
C THR A 141 -4.18 -0.96 8.10
N CYS A 142 -3.80 0.31 8.05
CA CYS A 142 -3.20 0.94 6.88
C CYS A 142 -2.34 2.13 7.26
N ALA A 143 -1.42 2.52 6.38
CA ALA A 143 -0.58 3.69 6.57
C ALA A 143 -0.11 4.29 5.25
N ASN A 144 0.19 5.59 5.27
CA ASN A 144 0.83 6.29 4.16
C ASN A 144 2.35 6.05 4.14
N PHE A 145 2.91 6.05 2.94
CA PHE A 145 4.35 6.16 2.76
C PHE A 145 4.82 7.60 3.03
N GLN A 146 6.02 7.71 3.58
CA GLN A 146 6.70 8.97 3.84
C GLN A 146 8.16 8.80 3.49
N MET A 147 8.78 9.82 2.91
CA MET A 147 10.22 9.80 2.65
C MET A 147 11.00 9.80 3.96
N MET A 148 11.91 8.83 4.12
CA MET A 148 12.87 8.86 5.22
C MET A 148 14.01 9.81 4.84
N SER A 149 14.28 10.81 5.69
CA SER A 149 15.43 11.69 5.50
C SER A 149 16.71 10.86 5.52
N ALA A 150 17.55 10.98 4.49
CA ALA A 150 18.89 10.39 4.50
C ALA A 150 19.69 11.04 5.63
N SER A 151 19.91 10.32 6.73
CA SER A 151 20.76 10.80 7.81
C SER A 151 22.16 11.04 7.26
N SER A 152 22.57 12.30 7.20
CA SER A 152 23.96 12.67 6.95
C SER A 152 24.77 12.18 8.15
N ASN A 153 25.84 11.45 7.87
CA ASN A 153 26.72 10.81 8.84
C ASN A 153 27.25 11.85 9.87
N GLY A 154 26.55 12.00 10.99
CA GLY A 154 26.84 12.95 12.05
C GLY A 154 27.22 12.22 13.34
N THR A 155 28.43 12.49 13.80
CA THR A 155 29.09 11.93 14.98
C THR A 155 28.19 11.77 16.20
N SER A 156 28.26 10.57 16.79
CA SER A 156 27.63 10.17 18.07
C SER A 156 27.83 11.20 19.18
N THR A 157 26.72 11.70 19.73
CA THR A 157 26.64 12.11 21.14
C THR A 157 25.36 11.53 21.74
N ASN A 158 25.54 10.83 22.86
CA ASN A 158 24.51 10.13 23.64
C ASN A 158 23.33 11.06 24.01
N GLY A 159 22.11 10.61 23.74
CA GLY A 159 20.88 11.24 24.23
C GLY A 159 19.65 10.44 23.83
N SER A 160 19.14 9.61 24.75
CA SER A 160 17.85 8.94 24.63
C SER A 160 16.72 9.96 24.57
N THR A 161 16.23 10.25 23.37
CA THR A 161 14.88 10.78 23.12
C THR A 161 14.45 10.37 21.72
N SER A 162 13.35 9.62 21.62
CA SER A 162 12.70 9.23 20.37
C SER A 162 12.34 10.47 19.54
N PRO A 163 12.89 10.65 18.32
CA PRO A 163 12.50 11.76 17.48
C PRO A 163 11.19 11.40 16.75
N SER A 164 10.14 12.15 17.05
CA SER A 164 8.97 12.28 16.19
C SER A 164 9.44 12.84 14.84
N PRO A 165 9.24 12.15 13.70
CA PRO A 165 9.69 12.66 12.42
C PRO A 165 8.84 13.87 12.02
N SER A 166 9.54 14.97 11.73
CA SER A 166 8.97 16.21 11.22
C SER A 166 8.24 15.96 9.90
N VAL A 167 6.93 16.18 9.91
CA VAL A 167 6.05 16.04 8.76
C VAL A 167 6.39 17.11 7.72
N VAL A 168 6.97 16.71 6.59
CA VAL A 168 6.96 17.53 5.37
C VAL A 168 5.82 17.05 4.47
N PRO A 169 4.74 17.84 4.30
CA PRO A 169 3.65 17.45 3.41
C PRO A 169 4.15 17.44 1.96
N TYR A 170 3.91 16.32 1.26
CA TYR A 170 4.13 16.21 -0.17
C TYR A 170 3.08 17.06 -0.90
N THR A 171 3.51 18.11 -1.61
CA THR A 171 2.64 19.08 -2.30
C THR A 171 2.45 18.75 -3.78
N GLY A 172 2.40 17.45 -4.12
CA GLY A 172 2.13 17.00 -5.48
C GLY A 172 0.81 17.58 -5.99
N SER A 173 0.90 18.43 -7.01
CA SER A 173 -0.26 19.09 -7.60
C SER A 173 -1.08 18.07 -8.40
N ALA A 174 -2.23 17.65 -7.85
CA ALA A 174 -3.23 16.93 -8.62
C ALA A 174 -3.86 17.92 -9.62
N ALA A 175 -3.59 17.72 -10.91
CA ALA A 175 -4.31 18.41 -11.96
C ALA A 175 -5.76 17.92 -11.95
N ASN A 176 -6.68 18.76 -11.47
CA ASN A 176 -8.11 18.54 -11.56
C ASN A 176 -8.51 18.55 -13.04
N ILE A 177 -8.74 17.38 -13.64
CA ILE A 177 -9.37 17.29 -14.95
C ILE A 177 -10.86 17.50 -14.71
N SER A 178 -11.31 18.74 -14.87
CA SER A 178 -12.73 19.10 -14.81
C SER A 178 -13.48 18.36 -15.91
N ALA A 179 -14.33 17.41 -15.52
CA ALA A 179 -15.29 16.77 -16.40
C ALA A 179 -16.31 17.83 -16.88
N LEU A 180 -16.11 18.36 -18.08
CA LEU A 180 -17.14 19.09 -18.79
C LEU A 180 -18.19 18.08 -19.26
N GLY A 181 -19.36 18.13 -18.64
CA GLY A 181 -20.52 17.33 -19.00
C GLY A 181 -20.94 17.57 -20.44
N ALA A 182 -21.08 16.48 -21.19
CA ALA A 182 -21.89 16.44 -22.39
C ALA A 182 -23.10 15.53 -22.10
N VAL A 183 -24.21 16.16 -21.71
CA VAL A 183 -25.53 15.54 -21.66
C VAL A 183 -25.96 15.32 -23.11
N GLY A 184 -25.84 14.09 -23.60
CA GLY A 184 -26.34 13.68 -24.91
C GLY A 184 -27.44 12.64 -24.76
N LEU A 185 -28.67 13.10 -24.51
CA LEU A 185 -29.87 12.27 -24.70
C LEU A 185 -29.99 11.93 -26.20
N LEU A 186 -29.88 10.66 -26.55
CA LEU A 186 -30.34 10.13 -27.83
C LEU A 186 -31.44 9.11 -27.55
N ALA A 187 -32.67 9.62 -27.54
CA ALA A 187 -33.89 8.85 -27.74
C ALA A 187 -34.39 9.13 -29.15
N ILE A 188 -34.47 8.09 -29.99
CA ILE A 188 -35.28 8.03 -31.21
C ILE A 188 -35.54 6.53 -31.46
N ALA A 189 -36.68 6.02 -31.01
CA ALA A 189 -37.99 6.00 -31.69
C ALA A 189 -38.11 4.79 -32.63
N ALA A 190 -39.00 3.88 -32.24
CA ALA A 190 -39.45 2.73 -33.02
C ALA A 190 -40.40 3.17 -34.15
N ALA A 191 -40.27 2.55 -35.32
CA ALA A 191 -41.28 2.42 -36.39
C ALA A 191 -40.91 1.15 -37.20
N ILE A 192 -41.63 0.03 -37.07
CA ILE A 192 -42.77 -0.39 -37.91
C ILE A 192 -42.47 -0.24 -39.41
N LEU A 193 -41.94 -1.29 -40.04
CA LEU A 193 -42.67 -2.17 -40.97
C LEU A 193 -41.93 -3.51 -41.11
#